data_AF-T0Y604-F1
#
_entry.id   AF-T0Y604-F1
#
_cell.length_a   1.000
_cell.length_b   1.000
_cell.length_c   1.000
_cell.angle_alpha   90.00
_cell.angle_beta   90.00
_cell.angle_gamma   90.00
#
_symmetry.space_group_name_H-M   'P 1'
#
loop_
_entity.id
_entity.type
_entity.pdbx_description
1 polymer ?
#
loop_
_entity_poly.entity_id
_entity_poly.type
_entity_poly.pdbx_seq_one_letter_code
_entity_poly.pdbx_strand_id
1 'polypeptide(L)'
;HQDDKPDQRGETELNYLIHSSIKKTSEDLVSLSFNTAIAAQMECLNSLYKLKDKTGFGNKQAWDFAINTILQLLAPFAPHVAEELWQALGHKDSIHTSAWPTHDDKYLQKSTIMIVVQVNGKLKAQFEVSLGISQQEIIELAKIST
;
A
#
# COMPACT_ATOMS: atom_id res chain seq x y z
N HIS A 1 19.38 17.18 11.46
CA HIS A 1 17.90 17.28 11.36
C HIS A 1 17.48 16.26 10.31
N GLN A 2 16.77 15.17 10.58
CA GLN A 2 15.70 14.86 11.53
C GLN A 2 15.95 13.48 12.15
N ASP A 3 15.77 13.36 13.46
CA ASP A 3 15.56 12.08 14.14
C ASP A 3 14.16 11.57 13.78
N ASP A 4 14.10 10.88 12.65
CA ASP A 4 12.88 10.27 12.14
C ASP A 4 12.67 8.95 12.91
N LYS A 5 11.80 8.98 13.91
CA LYS A 5 11.57 7.81 14.78
C LYS A 5 11.05 6.64 13.93
N PRO A 6 11.57 5.41 14.12
CA PRO A 6 11.21 4.25 13.30
C PRO A 6 9.70 3.95 13.26
N ASP A 7 8.96 4.32 14.30
CA ASP A 7 7.50 4.18 14.41
C ASP A 7 6.73 5.08 13.40
N GLN A 8 7.19 6.31 13.16
CA GLN A 8 6.54 7.25 12.23
C GLN A 8 6.71 6.84 10.75
N ARG A 9 7.86 6.25 10.42
CA ARG A 9 8.12 5.73 9.06
C ARG A 9 7.20 4.56 8.72
N GLY A 10 7.03 3.63 9.67
CA GLY A 10 6.13 2.49 9.50
C GLY A 10 4.68 2.89 9.30
N GLU A 11 4.19 3.86 10.08
CA GLU A 11 2.83 4.38 9.92
C GLU A 11 2.63 5.12 8.59
N THR A 12 3.65 5.86 8.13
CA THR A 12 3.60 6.53 6.81
C THR A 12 3.50 5.51 5.66
N GLU A 13 4.32 4.46 5.70
CA GLU A 13 4.26 3.36 4.72
C GLU A 13 2.92 2.62 4.77
N LEU A 14 2.41 2.32 5.97
CA LEU A 14 1.11 1.69 6.19
C LEU A 14 -0.04 2.48 5.54
N ASN A 15 -0.10 3.79 5.85
CA ASN A 15 -1.12 4.67 5.31
C ASN A 15 -1.03 4.74 3.77
N TYR A 16 0.17 4.90 3.23
CA TYR A 16 0.36 4.90 1.77
C TYR A 16 -0.20 3.62 1.12
N LEU A 17 0.14 2.45 1.66
CA LEU A 17 -0.29 1.15 1.12
C LEU A 17 -1.81 0.99 1.11
N ILE A 18 -2.47 1.36 2.22
CA ILE A 18 -3.92 1.22 2.37
C ILE A 18 -4.66 2.22 1.49
N HIS A 19 -4.29 3.50 1.54
CA HIS A 19 -4.96 4.53 0.74
C HIS A 19 -4.78 4.28 -0.77
N SER A 20 -3.62 3.78 -1.18
CA SER A 20 -3.38 3.36 -2.58
C SER A 20 -4.29 2.20 -2.99
N SER A 21 -4.45 1.21 -2.11
CA SER A 21 -5.31 0.04 -2.35
C SER A 21 -6.79 0.42 -2.45
N ILE A 22 -7.28 1.32 -1.59
CA ILE A 22 -8.64 1.86 -1.67
C ILE A 22 -8.87 2.52 -3.02
N LYS A 23 -7.98 3.44 -3.42
CA LYS A 23 -8.12 4.18 -4.67
C LYS A 23 -8.15 3.23 -5.87
N LYS A 24 -7.15 2.37 -5.98
CA LYS A 24 -7.02 1.42 -7.09
C LYS A 24 -8.21 0.46 -7.18
N THR A 25 -8.60 -0.15 -6.06
CA THR A 25 -9.74 -1.07 -6.02
C THR A 25 -11.05 -0.37 -6.40
N SER A 26 -11.25 0.87 -5.93
CA SER A 26 -12.45 1.65 -6.25
C SER A 26 -12.53 1.99 -7.74
N GLU A 27 -11.43 2.43 -8.34
CA GLU A 27 -11.33 2.70 -9.78
C GLU A 27 -11.53 1.42 -10.62
N ASP A 28 -10.98 0.30 -10.17
CA ASP A 28 -11.11 -0.98 -10.86
C ASP A 28 -12.52 -1.56 -10.77
N LEU A 29 -13.21 -1.38 -9.64
CA LEU A 29 -14.61 -1.76 -9.51
C LEU A 29 -15.50 -0.96 -10.47
N VAL A 30 -15.28 0.36 -10.59
CA VAL A 30 -16.03 1.22 -11.52
C VAL A 30 -15.77 0.83 -12.97
N SER A 31 -14.52 0.49 -13.31
CA SER A 31 -14.13 0.07 -14.67
C SER A 31 -14.37 -1.43 -14.95
N LEU A 32 -14.96 -2.17 -14.00
CA LEU A 32 -15.20 -3.62 -14.07
C LEU A 32 -13.92 -4.47 -14.26
N SER A 33 -12.77 -3.93 -13.86
CA SER A 33 -11.46 -4.61 -13.92
C SER A 33 -11.21 -5.46 -12.66
N PHE A 34 -12.10 -6.42 -12.38
CA PHE A 34 -12.09 -7.18 -11.12
C PHE A 34 -10.78 -7.93 -10.85
N ASN A 35 -10.15 -8.49 -11.88
CA ASN A 35 -8.88 -9.21 -11.73
C ASN A 35 -7.75 -8.30 -11.25
N THR A 36 -7.72 -7.04 -11.72
CA THR A 36 -6.69 -6.08 -11.30
C THR A 36 -6.99 -5.52 -9.91
N ALA A 37 -8.27 -5.39 -9.53
CA ALA A 37 -8.67 -5.06 -8.16
C ALA A 37 -8.17 -6.11 -7.17
N ILE A 38 -8.39 -7.40 -7.46
CA ILE A 38 -7.91 -8.50 -6.61
C ILE A 38 -6.38 -8.52 -6.57
N ALA A 39 -5.69 -8.34 -7.70
CA ALA A 39 -4.23 -8.27 -7.74
C ALA A 39 -3.68 -7.12 -6.86
N ALA A 40 -4.29 -5.93 -6.93
CA ALA A 40 -3.91 -4.80 -6.09
C ALA A 40 -4.10 -5.09 -4.59
N GLN A 41 -5.18 -5.78 -4.22
CA GLN A 41 -5.40 -6.22 -2.83
C GLN A 41 -4.34 -7.24 -2.38
N MET A 42 -3.97 -8.20 -3.24
CA MET A 42 -2.91 -9.16 -2.94
C MET A 42 -1.56 -8.47 -2.75
N GLU A 43 -1.21 -7.51 -3.60
CA GLU A 43 0.02 -6.71 -3.48
C GLU A 43 0.05 -5.88 -2.18
N CYS A 44 -1.08 -5.24 -1.85
CA CYS A 44 -1.25 -4.51 -0.60
C CYS A 44 -1.03 -5.44 0.61
N LEU A 45 -1.74 -6.58 0.65
CA LEU A 45 -1.64 -7.54 1.75
C LEU A 45 -0.21 -8.09 1.92
N ASN A 46 0.45 -8.44 0.83
CA ASN A 46 1.86 -8.88 0.85
C ASN A 46 2.79 -7.79 1.40
N SER A 47 2.53 -6.53 1.07
CA SER A 47 3.29 -5.39 1.58
C SER A 47 3.04 -5.17 3.06
N LEU A 48 1.80 -5.33 3.53
CA LEU A 48 1.48 -5.30 4.96
C LEU A 48 2.17 -6.41 5.74
N TYR A 49 2.22 -7.65 5.23
CA TYR A 49 2.98 -8.71 5.89
C TYR A 49 4.45 -8.33 6.08
N LYS A 50 5.09 -7.79 5.04
CA LYS A 50 6.48 -7.32 5.11
C LYS A 50 6.65 -6.17 6.11
N LEU A 51 5.69 -5.23 6.15
CA LEU A 51 5.72 -4.11 7.07
C LEU A 51 5.57 -4.58 8.52
N LYS A 52 4.58 -5.44 8.78
CA LYS A 52 4.38 -6.11 10.08
C LYS A 52 5.65 -6.81 10.55
N ASP A 53 6.35 -7.52 9.67
CA ASP A 53 7.57 -8.24 10.06
C ASP A 53 8.73 -7.28 10.43
N LYS A 54 8.75 -6.07 9.87
CA LYS A 54 9.75 -5.03 10.19
C LYS A 54 9.39 -4.23 11.44
N THR A 55 8.13 -3.84 11.60
CA THR A 55 7.70 -2.84 12.59
C THR A 55 6.75 -3.39 13.66
N GLY A 56 6.34 -4.66 13.54
CA GLY A 56 5.20 -5.19 14.28
C GLY A 56 3.91 -4.46 13.91
N PHE A 57 2.93 -4.52 14.82
CA PHE A 57 1.66 -3.82 14.70
C PHE A 57 1.70 -2.36 15.21
N GLY A 58 2.89 -1.75 15.32
CA GLY A 58 3.17 -0.35 15.68
C GLY A 58 2.00 0.44 16.28
N ASN A 59 1.52 1.43 15.54
CA ASN A 59 0.27 2.13 15.85
C ASN A 59 -0.94 1.21 15.60
N LYS A 60 -1.50 0.67 16.68
CA LYS A 60 -2.66 -0.24 16.65
C LYS A 60 -3.85 0.34 15.88
N GLN A 61 -4.17 1.62 16.06
CA GLN A 61 -5.34 2.23 15.42
C GLN A 61 -5.17 2.29 13.89
N ALA A 62 -3.95 2.55 13.42
CA ALA A 62 -3.65 2.53 11.99
C ALA A 62 -3.76 1.11 11.41
N TRP A 63 -3.32 0.10 12.16
CA TRP A 63 -3.46 -1.31 11.77
C TRP A 63 -4.91 -1.80 11.79
N ASP A 64 -5.70 -1.40 12.78
CA ASP A 64 -7.13 -1.72 12.85
C ASP A 64 -7.86 -1.12 11.63
N PHE A 65 -7.54 0.12 11.25
CA PHE A 65 -8.04 0.75 10.02
C PHE A 65 -7.62 -0.03 8.77
N ALA A 66 -6.34 -0.42 8.68
CA ALA A 66 -5.80 -1.17 7.56
C ALA A 66 -6.51 -2.52 7.34
N ILE A 67 -6.68 -3.30 8.41
CA ILE A 67 -7.32 -4.62 8.37
C ILE A 67 -8.80 -4.50 8.01
N ASN A 68 -9.52 -3.58 8.66
CA ASN A 68 -10.93 -3.34 8.36
C ASN A 68 -11.12 -2.94 6.89
N THR A 69 -10.26 -2.04 6.39
CA THR A 69 -10.30 -1.60 4.99
C THR A 69 -10.12 -2.76 4.02
N ILE A 70 -9.14 -3.65 4.24
CA ILE A 70 -8.93 -4.80 3.35
C ILE A 70 -10.18 -5.70 3.30
N LEU A 71 -10.82 -5.95 4.44
CA LEU A 71 -12.05 -6.75 4.45
C LEU A 71 -13.18 -6.07 3.67
N GLN A 72 -13.33 -4.75 3.81
CA GLN A 72 -14.34 -4.00 3.07
C GLN A 72 -14.08 -4.02 1.57
N LEU A 73 -12.82 -3.90 1.14
CA LEU A 73 -12.41 -4.00 -0.26
C LEU A 73 -12.60 -5.43 -0.82
N LEU A 74 -12.48 -6.45 0.02
CA LEU A 74 -12.67 -7.85 -0.33
C LEU A 74 -14.17 -8.25 -0.41
N ALA A 75 -15.03 -7.60 0.37
CA ALA A 75 -16.44 -7.97 0.51
C ALA A 75 -17.23 -8.13 -0.81
N PRO A 76 -17.02 -7.29 -1.86
CA PRO A 76 -17.68 -7.49 -3.15
C PRO A 76 -17.27 -8.79 -3.87
N PHE A 77 -16.10 -9.34 -3.56
CA PHE A 77 -15.54 -10.52 -4.24
C PHE A 77 -15.72 -11.81 -3.43
N ALA A 78 -15.59 -11.73 -2.11
CA ALA A 78 -15.71 -12.88 -1.21
C ALA A 78 -16.61 -12.53 -0.01
N PRO A 79 -17.93 -12.32 -0.23
CA PRO A 79 -18.83 -11.73 0.75
C PRO A 79 -18.90 -12.53 2.07
N HIS A 80 -19.07 -13.85 1.97
CA HIS A 80 -19.19 -14.70 3.16
C HIS A 80 -17.91 -14.74 4.00
N VAL A 81 -16.74 -14.82 3.35
CA VAL A 81 -15.44 -14.82 4.05
C VAL A 81 -15.18 -13.47 4.70
N ALA A 82 -15.49 -12.37 4.00
CA ALA A 82 -15.35 -11.03 4.56
C ALA A 82 -16.26 -10.82 5.78
N GLU A 83 -17.51 -11.29 5.73
CA GLU A 83 -18.45 -11.23 6.86
C GLU A 83 -17.96 -12.05 8.06
N GLU A 84 -17.53 -13.30 7.87
CA GLU A 84 -17.01 -14.13 8.96
C GLU A 84 -15.79 -13.50 9.64
N LEU A 85 -14.85 -12.96 8.84
CA LEU A 85 -13.66 -12.29 9.38
C LEU A 85 -14.02 -10.97 10.07
N TRP A 86 -15.00 -10.22 9.55
CA TRP A 86 -15.49 -8.99 10.16
C TRP A 86 -16.08 -9.23 11.54
N GLN A 87 -16.94 -10.25 11.68
CA GLN A 87 -17.49 -10.66 12.97
C GLN A 87 -16.38 -11.18 13.91
N ALA A 88 -15.39 -11.91 13.38
CA ALA A 88 -14.24 -12.38 14.16
C ALA A 88 -13.36 -11.24 14.72
N LEU A 89 -13.34 -10.08 14.07
CA LEU A 89 -12.72 -8.85 14.58
C LEU A 89 -13.55 -8.14 15.65
N GLY A 90 -14.76 -8.62 15.95
CA GLY A 90 -15.63 -8.12 17.01
C GLY A 90 -16.63 -7.06 16.57
N HIS A 91 -16.76 -6.80 15.26
CA HIS A 91 -17.84 -5.97 14.73
C HIS A 91 -19.18 -6.69 14.90
N LYS A 92 -20.24 -5.94 15.21
CA LYS A 92 -21.58 -6.51 15.46
C LYS A 92 -22.51 -6.40 14.26
N ASP A 93 -22.30 -5.39 13.44
CA ASP A 93 -23.07 -5.14 12.23
C ASP A 93 -22.44 -5.87 11.04
N SER A 94 -23.23 -6.13 10.00
CA SER A 94 -22.74 -6.78 8.79
C SER A 94 -21.81 -5.88 8.01
N ILE A 95 -20.73 -6.45 7.48
CA ILE A 95 -19.80 -5.72 6.60
C ILE A 95 -20.50 -5.18 5.35
N HIS A 96 -21.56 -5.85 4.90
CA HIS A 96 -22.37 -5.43 3.75
C HIS A 96 -23.19 -4.17 4.00
N THR A 97 -23.35 -3.78 5.27
CA THR A 97 -23.97 -2.50 5.67
C THR A 97 -22.94 -1.44 6.07
N SER A 98 -21.66 -1.79 6.08
CA SER A 98 -20.58 -0.85 6.37
C SER A 98 -20.37 0.13 5.20
N ALA A 99 -19.86 1.33 5.50
CA ALA A 99 -19.54 2.32 4.48
C ALA A 99 -18.33 1.86 3.65
N TRP A 100 -18.36 2.10 2.34
CA TRP A 100 -17.19 1.88 1.49
C TRP A 100 -16.02 2.77 1.96
N PRO A 101 -14.80 2.23 2.08
CA PRO A 101 -13.66 3.01 2.57
C PRO A 101 -13.26 4.10 1.56
N THR A 102 -12.84 5.26 2.06
CA THR A 102 -12.40 6.40 1.24
C THR A 102 -10.90 6.62 1.40
N HIS A 103 -10.21 6.92 0.30
CA HIS A 103 -8.81 7.29 0.36
C HIS A 103 -8.63 8.77 0.73
N ASP A 104 -7.45 9.14 1.23
CA ASP A 104 -7.03 10.52 1.49
C ASP A 104 -5.76 10.77 0.67
N ASP A 105 -5.86 11.71 -0.28
CA ASP A 105 -4.81 12.04 -1.23
C ASP A 105 -3.50 12.46 -0.57
N LYS A 106 -3.54 12.96 0.68
CA LYS A 106 -2.33 13.35 1.41
C LYS A 106 -1.40 12.16 1.67
N TYR A 107 -1.94 10.95 1.74
CA TYR A 107 -1.15 9.72 1.93
C TYR A 107 -0.72 9.07 0.63
N LEU A 108 -1.17 9.57 -0.53
CA LEU A 108 -0.81 9.01 -1.85
C LEU A 108 0.48 9.60 -2.42
N GLN A 109 1.07 10.58 -1.75
CA GLN A 109 2.35 11.15 -2.17
C GLN A 109 3.48 10.23 -1.68
N LYS A 110 4.12 9.53 -2.62
CA LYS A 110 5.44 8.95 -2.33
C LYS A 110 6.46 10.07 -2.21
N SER A 111 7.34 10.02 -1.23
CA SER A 111 8.53 10.87 -1.19
C SER A 111 9.66 10.34 -2.08
N THR A 112 9.54 9.09 -2.55
CA THR A 112 10.56 8.40 -3.35
C THR A 112 9.97 7.63 -4.53
N ILE A 113 10.75 7.47 -5.60
CA ILE A 113 10.43 6.63 -6.77
C ILE A 113 11.54 5.60 -6.96
N MET A 114 11.18 4.41 -7.45
CA MET A 114 12.15 3.37 -7.80
C MET A 114 12.64 3.59 -9.23
N ILE A 115 13.94 3.77 -9.39
CA ILE A 115 14.61 3.86 -10.69
C ILE A 115 15.19 2.50 -11.04
N VAL A 116 14.88 2.04 -12.25
CA VAL A 116 15.40 0.81 -12.83
C VAL A 116 16.38 1.16 -13.94
N VAL A 117 17.64 0.76 -13.78
CA VAL A 117 18.71 1.02 -14.76
C VAL A 117 18.93 -0.19 -15.64
N GLN A 118 18.83 0.00 -16.96
CA GLN A 118 19.08 -1.02 -17.95
C GLN A 118 20.19 -0.59 -18.91
N VAL A 119 21.05 -1.54 -19.29
CA VAL A 119 22.08 -1.35 -20.33
C VAL A 119 21.91 -2.46 -21.36
N ASN A 120 21.66 -2.09 -22.62
CA ASN A 120 21.38 -3.02 -23.72
C ASN A 120 20.27 -4.03 -23.37
N GLY A 121 19.19 -3.54 -22.74
CA GLY A 121 18.03 -4.35 -22.36
C GLY A 121 18.24 -5.29 -21.17
N LYS A 122 19.44 -5.29 -20.55
CA LYS A 122 19.70 -6.08 -19.34
C LYS A 122 19.60 -5.20 -18.09
N LEU A 123 18.89 -5.68 -17.06
CA LEU A 123 18.83 -5.04 -15.76
C LEU A 123 20.22 -4.97 -15.13
N LYS A 124 20.62 -3.77 -14.67
CA LYS A 124 21.92 -3.54 -14.05
C LYS A 124 21.82 -3.10 -12.61
N ALA A 125 20.89 -2.21 -12.29
CA ALA A 125 20.67 -1.72 -10.95
C ALA A 125 19.20 -1.32 -10.73
N GLN A 126 18.80 -1.31 -9.46
CA GLN A 126 17.54 -0.74 -9.00
C GLN A 126 17.81 0.03 -7.71
N PHE A 127 17.33 1.27 -7.60
CA PHE A 127 17.49 2.08 -6.40
C PHE A 127 16.33 3.07 -6.24
N GLU A 128 16.04 3.44 -5.00
CA GLU A 128 15.03 4.45 -4.69
C GLU A 128 15.66 5.84 -4.63
N VAL A 129 14.98 6.83 -5.20
CA VAL A 129 15.41 8.24 -5.20
C VAL A 129 14.27 9.14 -4.77
N SER A 130 14.57 10.30 -4.20
CA SER A 130 13.56 11.28 -3.82
C SER A 130 12.78 11.81 -5.03
N LEU A 131 11.49 12.04 -4.84
CA LEU A 131 10.62 12.67 -5.83
C LEU A 131 11.08 14.12 -6.02
N GLY A 132 11.56 14.44 -7.22
CA GLY A 132 12.18 15.73 -7.55
C GLY A 132 13.70 15.71 -7.75
N ILE A 133 14.35 14.55 -7.62
CA ILE A 133 15.75 14.39 -8.00
C ILE A 133 15.96 14.77 -9.49
N SER A 134 17.06 15.45 -9.80
CA SER A 134 17.34 15.86 -11.18
C SER A 134 17.79 14.67 -12.03
N GLN A 135 17.60 14.76 -13.34
CA GLN A 135 18.08 13.75 -14.28
C GLN A 135 19.61 13.55 -14.17
N GLN A 136 20.37 14.60 -13.89
CA GLN A 136 21.83 14.53 -13.74
C GLN A 136 22.21 13.68 -12.53
N GLU A 137 21.58 13.91 -11.38
CA GLU A 137 21.81 13.13 -10.15
C GLU A 137 21.40 11.66 -10.32
N ILE A 138 20.30 11.38 -11.04
CA ILE A 138 19.92 9.99 -11.37
C ILE A 138 21.02 9.29 -12.17
N ILE A 139 21.60 9.97 -13.16
CA ILE A 139 22.67 9.40 -14.00
C ILE A 139 23.94 9.13 -13.18
N GLU A 140 24.28 10.02 -12.25
CA GLU A 140 25.43 9.83 -11.36
C GLU A 140 25.22 8.62 -10.44
N LEU A 141 24.06 8.52 -9.78
CA LEU A 141 23.72 7.37 -8.94
C LEU A 141 23.74 6.05 -9.74
N ALA A 142 23.24 6.09 -10.99
CA ALA A 142 23.26 4.93 -11.88
C ALA A 142 24.69 4.46 -12.20
N LYS A 143 25.62 5.38 -12.47
CA LYS A 143 27.03 5.05 -12.77
C LYS A 143 27.76 4.45 -11.57
N ILE A 144 27.45 4.91 -10.36
CA ILE A 144 28.06 4.40 -9.12
C ILE A 144 27.55 2.98 -8.80
N SER A 145 26.33 2.66 -9.25
CA SER A 145 25.63 1.40 -8.95
C SER A 145 25.86 0.29 -9.99
N THR A 146 26.57 0.58 -11.10
CA THR A 146 26.94 -0.37 -12.17
C THR A 146 28.41 -0.76 -12.11
#